data_AF-X1RNX3-F1
#
_entry.id   AF-X1RNX3-F1
#
_cell.length_a   1.000
_cell.length_b   1.000
_cell.length_c   1.000
_cell.angle_alpha   90.00
_cell.angle_beta   90.00
_cell.angle_gamma   90.00
#
_symmetry.space_group_name_H-M   'P 1'
#
loop_
_entity.id
_entity.type
_entity.pdbx_description
1 polymer ?
#
loop_
_entity_poly.entity_id
_entity_poly.type
_entity_poly.pdbx_seq_one_letter_code
_entity_poly.pdbx_strand_id
1 'polypeptide(L)'
;VKIHKRPEPMNPYSHRRRIIASLKCVNRVIPHNALDEIEMLDKYRINIVVVGPEWGEIKGQEIRKKYCEIKGIKIVVYPYHRKKISTTKLIRRVQGKW
;
A
#
# COMPACT_ATOMS: atom_id res chain seq x y z
N VAL A 1 -11.52 -6.49 -4.69
CA VAL A 1 -10.82 -5.42 -3.95
C VAL A 1 -11.86 -4.49 -3.37
N LYS A 2 -12.08 -4.54 -2.06
CA LYS A 2 -13.04 -3.65 -1.39
C LYS A 2 -12.45 -2.23 -1.28
N ILE A 3 -13.27 -1.21 -1.53
CA ILE A 3 -12.88 0.21 -1.49
C ILE A 3 -13.08 0.73 -0.07
N HIS A 4 -11.99 1.07 0.62
CA HIS A 4 -12.02 1.57 1.99
C HIS A 4 -11.66 3.06 2.08
N LYS A 5 -11.19 3.64 0.97
CA LYS A 5 -10.81 5.05 0.88
C LYS A 5 -11.75 5.74 -0.09
N ARG A 6 -12.31 6.88 0.35
CA ARG A 6 -13.03 7.81 -0.51
C ARG A 6 -12.11 8.99 -0.88
N PRO A 7 -12.22 9.55 -2.10
CA PRO A 7 -13.07 9.10 -3.21
C PRO A 7 -12.61 7.75 -3.80
N GLU A 8 -13.51 7.10 -4.53
CA GLU A 8 -13.18 5.87 -5.25
C GLU A 8 -11.97 6.09 -6.18
N PRO A 9 -11.05 5.10 -6.31
CA PRO A 9 -9.93 5.24 -7.21
C PRO A 9 -10.38 5.48 -8.66
N MET A 10 -9.92 6.56 -9.28
CA MET A 10 -10.18 6.88 -10.69
C MET A 10 -9.76 5.75 -11.64
N ASN A 11 -8.69 5.02 -11.31
CA ASN A 11 -8.21 3.90 -12.11
C ASN A 11 -8.74 2.57 -11.54
N PRO A 12 -9.43 1.74 -12.36
CA PRO A 12 -9.89 0.43 -11.92
C PRO A 12 -8.72 -0.46 -11.53
N TYR A 13 -9.00 -1.52 -10.75
CA TYR A 13 -7.97 -2.43 -10.24
C TYR A 13 -7.08 -3.01 -11.35
N SER A 14 -7.67 -3.40 -12.49
CA SER A 14 -6.95 -3.95 -13.64
C SER A 14 -5.85 -3.00 -14.15
N HIS A 15 -6.18 -1.71 -14.29
CA HIS A 15 -5.24 -0.68 -14.74
C HIS A 15 -4.15 -0.45 -13.70
N ARG A 16 -4.53 -0.31 -12.42
CA ARG A 16 -3.56 -0.13 -11.33
C ARG A 16 -2.60 -1.31 -11.23
N ARG A 17 -3.12 -2.55 -11.35
CA ARG A 17 -2.32 -3.78 -11.37
C ARG A 17 -1.31 -3.76 -12.52
N ARG A 18 -1.73 -3.39 -13.73
CA ARG A 18 -0.84 -3.33 -14.92
C ARG A 18 0.29 -2.33 -14.72
N ILE A 19 -0.01 -1.15 -14.19
CA ILE A 19 1.00 -0.11 -13.91
C ILE A 19 2.05 -0.64 -12.92
N ILE A 20 1.62 -1.22 -11.79
CA ILE A 20 2.56 -1.74 -10.79
C ILE A 20 3.36 -2.93 -11.35
N ALA A 21 2.73 -3.81 -12.12
CA ALA A 21 3.40 -4.98 -12.71
C ALA A 21 4.46 -4.60 -13.75
N SER A 22 4.39 -3.40 -14.34
CA SER A 22 5.41 -2.90 -15.28
C SER A 22 6.67 -2.31 -14.61
N LEU A 23 6.69 -2.18 -13.28
CA LEU A 23 7.86 -1.66 -12.57
C LEU A 23 8.98 -2.71 -12.55
N LYS A 24 10.20 -2.31 -12.90
CA LYS A 24 11.38 -3.20 -12.98
C LYS A 24 11.67 -3.99 -11.69
N CYS A 25 11.33 -3.42 -10.54
CA CYS A 25 11.55 -4.02 -9.22
C CYS A 25 10.42 -4.94 -8.75
N VAL A 26 9.36 -5.14 -9.54
CA VAL A 26 8.18 -5.91 -9.13
C VAL A 26 8.17 -7.26 -9.83
N ASN A 27 8.25 -8.35 -9.05
CA ASN A 27 8.12 -9.70 -9.57
C ASN A 27 6.65 -10.16 -9.65
N ARG A 28 5.81 -9.75 -8.70
CA ARG A 28 4.42 -10.22 -8.60
C ARG A 28 3.52 -9.13 -8.01
N VAL A 29 2.33 -8.98 -8.61
CA VAL A 29 1.26 -8.12 -8.08
C VAL A 29 0.07 -8.97 -7.72
N ILE A 30 -0.40 -8.83 -6.47
CA ILE A 30 -1.57 -9.50 -5.94
C ILE A 30 -2.61 -8.47 -5.51
N PRO A 31 -3.92 -8.78 -5.56
CA PRO A 31 -4.94 -7.93 -4.98
C PRO A 31 -4.69 -7.76 -3.48
N HIS A 32 -4.79 -6.51 -3.00
CA HIS A 32 -4.75 -6.23 -1.59
C HIS A 32 -6.19 -6.10 -1.06
N ASN A 33 -6.57 -6.95 -0.11
CA ASN A 33 -7.82 -6.88 0.61
C ASN A 33 -7.51 -6.53 2.07
N ALA A 34 -7.98 -5.36 2.52
CA ALA A 34 -7.63 -4.82 3.83
C ALA A 34 -8.15 -5.66 5.02
N LEU A 35 -9.19 -6.48 4.81
CA LEU A 35 -9.73 -7.36 5.84
C LEU A 35 -8.81 -8.57 6.13
N ASP A 36 -7.91 -8.89 5.18
CA ASP A 36 -7.17 -10.15 5.17
C ASP A 36 -5.65 -9.92 5.27
N GLU A 37 -5.18 -8.73 5.71
CA GLU A 37 -3.75 -8.41 5.68
C GLU A 37 -2.88 -9.45 6.40
N ILE A 38 -3.36 -9.97 7.53
CA ILE A 38 -2.68 -11.02 8.30
C ILE A 38 -2.66 -12.34 7.54
N GLU A 39 -3.80 -12.75 6.97
CA GLU A 39 -3.89 -13.98 6.16
C GLU A 39 -2.95 -13.92 4.95
N MET A 40 -2.82 -12.74 4.35
CA MET A 40 -1.91 -12.51 3.23
C MET A 40 -0.44 -12.69 3.64
N LEU A 41 -0.05 -12.30 4.86
CA LEU A 41 1.32 -12.52 5.33
C LEU A 41 1.68 -14.00 5.36
N ASP A 42 0.76 -14.85 5.85
CA ASP A 42 0.96 -16.30 5.91
C ASP A 42 0.89 -16.94 4.52
N LYS A 43 -0.16 -16.64 3.77
CA LYS A 43 -0.44 -17.21 2.46
C LYS A 43 0.72 -17.03 1.48
N TYR A 44 1.38 -15.88 1.55
CA TYR A 44 2.52 -15.55 0.69
C TYR A 44 3.87 -15.68 1.39
N ARG A 45 3.90 -16.18 2.64
CA ARG A 45 5.12 -16.41 3.42
C ARG A 45 6.03 -15.17 3.46
N ILE A 46 5.44 -14.02 3.77
CA ILE A 46 6.12 -12.74 3.75
C ILE A 46 7.13 -12.66 4.91
N ASN A 47 8.40 -12.39 4.60
CA ASN A 47 9.44 -12.20 5.63
C ASN A 47 9.70 -10.72 5.97
N ILE A 48 9.42 -9.82 5.01
CA ILE A 48 9.68 -8.38 5.16
C ILE A 48 8.47 -7.61 4.66
N VAL A 49 8.02 -6.66 5.47
CA VAL A 49 6.96 -5.71 5.13
C VAL A 49 7.56 -4.31 5.08
N VAL A 50 7.44 -3.64 3.94
CA VAL A 50 7.85 -2.25 3.78
C VAL A 50 6.64 -1.34 3.91
N VAL A 51 6.74 -0.32 4.76
CA VAL A 51 5.66 0.62 5.09
C VAL A 51 6.13 2.06 4.93
N GLY A 52 5.17 2.97 4.77
CA GLY A 52 5.45 4.41 4.67
C GLY A 52 5.73 5.06 6.04
N PRO A 53 6.08 6.34 6.05
CA PRO A 53 6.46 7.06 7.27
C PRO A 53 5.33 7.19 8.30
N GLU A 54 4.06 7.10 7.90
CA GLU A 54 2.90 7.16 8.80
C GLU A 54 2.57 5.82 9.47
N TRP A 55 3.51 4.87 9.45
CA TRP A 55 3.36 3.63 10.18
C TRP A 55 3.37 3.87 11.69
N GLY A 56 2.34 3.38 12.38
CA GLY A 56 2.10 3.57 13.81
C GLY A 56 1.16 4.74 14.14
N GLU A 57 0.80 5.58 13.18
CA GLU A 57 -0.09 6.74 13.43
C GLU A 57 -1.59 6.39 13.30
N ILE A 58 -1.91 5.26 12.67
CA ILE A 58 -3.30 4.84 12.39
C ILE A 58 -3.70 3.71 13.33
N LYS A 59 -4.85 3.89 14.00
CA LYS A 59 -5.48 2.86 14.85
C LYS A 59 -5.69 1.56 14.08
N GLY A 60 -5.36 0.43 14.69
CA GLY A 60 -5.53 -0.91 14.14
C GLY A 60 -4.25 -1.53 13.56
N GLN A 61 -3.16 -0.77 13.46
CA GLN A 61 -1.85 -1.30 13.05
C GLN A 61 -1.16 -2.09 14.15
N GLU A 62 -1.59 -1.97 15.41
CA GLU A 62 -1.01 -2.64 16.57
C GLU A 62 -1.13 -4.17 16.46
N ILE A 63 -2.28 -4.66 16.00
CA ILE A 63 -2.53 -6.10 15.81
C ILE A 63 -1.55 -6.66 14.78
N ARG A 64 -1.39 -5.98 13.66
CA ARG A 64 -0.45 -6.39 12.60
C ARG A 64 1.01 -6.30 13.06
N LYS A 65 1.37 -5.27 13.83
CA LYS A 65 2.71 -5.13 14.40
C LYS A 65 3.05 -6.32 15.31
N LYS A 66 2.14 -6.64 16.24
CA LYS A 66 2.29 -7.79 17.16
C LYS A 66 2.33 -9.11 16.39
N TYR A 67 1.51 -9.24 15.36
CA TYR A 67 1.53 -10.42 14.50
C TYR A 67 2.90 -10.62 13.81
N CYS A 68 3.42 -9.56 13.19
CA CYS A 68 4.74 -9.60 12.56
C CYS A 68 5.84 -9.94 13.56
N GLU A 69 5.78 -9.37 14.77
CA GLU A 69 6.74 -9.68 15.85
C GLU A 69 6.72 -11.16 16.23
N ILE A 70 5.54 -11.74 16.49
CA ILE A 70 5.38 -13.17 16.81
C ILE A 70 5.89 -14.07 15.68
N LYS A 71 5.67 -13.68 14.42
CA LYS A 71 6.08 -14.46 13.24
C LYS A 71 7.52 -14.19 12.78
N GLY A 72 8.25 -13.29 13.42
CA GLY A 72 9.60 -12.89 13.00
C GLY A 72 9.63 -12.15 11.66
N ILE A 73 8.54 -11.50 11.27
CA ILE A 73 8.43 -10.69 10.04
C ILE A 73 9.01 -9.30 10.31
N LYS A 74 10.02 -8.91 9.53
CA LYS A 74 10.65 -7.59 9.67
C LYS A 74 9.80 -6.49 9.07
N ILE A 75 9.48 -5.47 9.87
CA ILE A 75 8.85 -4.24 9.37
C ILE A 75 9.93 -3.20 9.09
N VAL A 76 9.94 -2.66 7.86
CA VAL A 76 10.87 -1.62 7.42
C VAL A 76 10.08 -0.36 7.09
N VAL A 77 10.30 0.71 7.85
CA VAL A 77 9.74 2.03 7.57
C VAL A 77 10.62 2.72 6.54
N TYR A 78 10.08 3.00 5.36
CA TYR A 78 10.83 3.67 4.29
C TYR A 78 10.37 5.13 4.15
N PRO A 79 11.30 6.11 4.12
CA PRO A 79 10.94 7.51 4.00
C PRO A 79 10.39 7.79 2.59
N TYR A 80 9.07 7.93 2.49
CA TYR A 80 8.43 8.29 1.23
C TYR A 80 8.66 9.78 0.91
N HIS A 81 9.21 10.07 -0.26
CA HIS A 81 9.50 11.44 -0.70
C HIS A 81 8.25 12.12 -1.28
N ARG A 82 7.32 12.52 -0.39
CA ARG A 82 6.03 13.18 -0.74
C ARG A 82 6.15 14.50 -1.51
N LYS A 83 7.33 15.12 -1.53
CA LYS A 83 7.51 16.51 -1.97
C LYS A 83 7.47 16.72 -3.49
N LYS A 84 7.64 15.68 -4.31
CA LYS A 84 7.76 15.85 -5.77
C LYS A 84 6.43 15.66 -6.53
N ILE A 85 5.81 14.49 -6.42
CA ILE A 85 4.62 14.11 -7.21
C ILE A 85 3.61 13.27 -6.42
N SER A 86 2.32 13.50 -6.64
CA SER A 86 1.22 12.72 -6.05
C SER A 86 0.01 12.69 -6.97
N THR A 87 -0.87 11.69 -6.82
CA THR A 87 -2.13 11.59 -7.58
C THR A 87 -2.99 12.83 -7.41
N THR A 88 -3.11 13.35 -6.18
CA THR A 88 -3.88 14.58 -5.89
C THR A 88 -3.30 15.78 -6.64
N LYS A 89 -1.96 15.94 -6.67
CA LYS A 89 -1.30 17.04 -7.40
C LYS A 89 -1.52 16.93 -8.91
N LEU A 90 -1.48 15.72 -9.46
CA LEU A 90 -1.76 15.48 -10.88
C LEU A 90 -3.21 15.80 -11.25
N ILE A 91 -4.18 15.34 -10.45
CA ILE A 91 -5.61 15.63 -10.68
C ILE A 91 -5.86 17.15 -10.66
N ARG A 92 -5.35 17.85 -9.64
CA ARG A 92 -5.49 19.32 -9.54
C ARG A 92 -4.93 20.05 -10.76
N ARG A 93 -3.75 19.62 -11.23
CA ARG A 93 -3.09 20.20 -12.41
C ARG A 93 -3.90 19.99 -13.69
N VAL A 94 -4.47 18.80 -13.89
CA VAL A 94 -5.33 18.51 -15.05
C VAL A 94 -6.66 19.29 -14.99
N GLN A 95 -7.17 19.54 -13.78
CA GLN A 95 -8.41 20.29 -13.56
C GLN A 95 -8.24 21.82 -13.54
N GLY A 96 -7.02 22.34 -13.70
CA GLY A 96 -6.75 23.79 -13.68
C GLY A 96 -6.94 24.47 -12.32
N LYS A 97 -7.08 23.71 -11.22
CA LYS A 97 -7.26 24.23 -9.86
C LYS A 97 -5.89 24.28 -9.17
N TRP A 98 -5.27 25.46 -9.13
CA TRP A 98 -4.02 25.71 -8.39
C TRP A 98 -4.29 26.09 -6.95
#